data_AF-A0A661PRI0-F1
#
_entry.id   AF-A0A661PRI0-F1
#
_cell.length_a   1.000
_cell.length_b   1.000
_cell.length_c   1.000
_cell.angle_alpha   90.00
_cell.angle_beta   90.00
_cell.angle_gamma   90.00
#
_symmetry.space_group_name_H-M   'P 1'
#
loop_
_entity.id
_entity.type
_entity.pdbx_description
1 polymer ?
#
loop_
_entity_poly.entity_id
_entity_poly.type
_entity_poly.pdbx_seq_one_letter_code
_entity_poly.pdbx_strand_id
1 'polypeptide(L)'
;MIPLTNPKSDYEEDYHRHNFFSEDGSHLATIEFDDIEDEGSGKLFCEIAVYCRIGITSERPLIAFERVNLLNRGAARGWLMSIVGKLNDMGSLNWEQGLDFAVHETIVNYRSSSSDGRWATWGDDNGDAPYLLRPFIANTGVTVLYGPPGSNKSMLALRLALGIATGDGYNGEKPLRTGPVMYVDFEDEARTHEYRLAAMARELNMEPKDVEELIWHERITRNLKDAKRRLRRIVRDREVALVIIDSIGLARAADVSGSEATIKLFKMFGQLGASVLAIDHMTKEDNKRVWTGKMDAREATPIGSQFTQSSARLAWFMNVMPQSTSSTKQVNLYNTKHNHTPKHDPIGMTIRLAWNRNDILTGVKFEINEGSHDSIVADAMKMTKAQELLLWHFKQQREEGGVIPMTLKDMGQSGINSSTIRGIVTEKTSAIWWEPVPGSKQHAISTDGLEAASFVNSMFGGTKRGTNGGGQDG
;
A
#
# COMPACT_ATOMS: atom_id res chain seq x y z
N MET A 1 -20.99 -7.63 52.60
CA MET A 1 -20.68 -6.94 51.34
C MET A 1 -19.18 -6.89 51.24
N ILE A 2 -18.63 -7.63 50.29
CA ILE A 2 -17.19 -7.74 50.06
C ILE A 2 -16.78 -6.56 49.17
N PRO A 3 -15.74 -5.78 49.52
CA PRO A 3 -15.29 -4.65 48.70
C PRO A 3 -14.65 -5.16 47.40
N LEU A 4 -14.97 -4.48 46.29
CA LEU A 4 -14.32 -4.69 45.00
C LEU A 4 -12.80 -4.59 45.17
N THR A 5 -12.05 -5.62 44.77
CA THR A 5 -10.67 -5.39 44.35
C THR A 5 -10.75 -4.50 43.11
N ASN A 6 -10.08 -3.34 43.16
CA ASN A 6 -10.13 -2.35 42.07
C ASN A 6 -9.91 -3.06 40.72
N PRO A 7 -10.75 -2.81 39.70
CA PRO A 7 -10.55 -3.44 38.41
C PRO A 7 -9.18 -3.02 37.85
N LYS A 8 -8.47 -3.99 37.28
CA LYS A 8 -7.27 -3.68 36.48
C LYS A 8 -7.73 -3.17 35.13
N SER A 9 -7.30 -1.96 34.80
CA SER A 9 -7.78 -1.23 33.63
C SER A 9 -6.68 -0.95 32.62
N ASP A 10 -7.00 -1.13 31.35
CA ASP A 10 -6.14 -0.76 30.21
C ASP A 10 -6.88 0.32 29.41
N TYR A 11 -6.21 1.43 29.11
CA TYR A 11 -6.81 2.61 28.47
C TYR A 11 -6.05 3.00 27.20
N GLU A 12 -6.80 3.11 26.10
CA GLU A 12 -6.43 3.79 24.85
C GLU A 12 -7.42 4.94 24.61
N GLU A 13 -7.12 5.88 23.70
CA GLU A 13 -7.90 7.11 23.51
C GLU A 13 -9.41 6.89 23.36
N ASP A 14 -9.82 5.82 22.68
CA ASP A 14 -11.22 5.47 22.40
C ASP A 14 -11.56 3.99 22.70
N TYR A 15 -10.73 3.31 23.51
CA TYR A 15 -10.97 1.94 24.00
C TYR A 15 -10.53 1.78 25.46
N HIS A 16 -11.42 1.30 26.31
CA HIS A 16 -11.19 1.16 27.75
C HIS A 16 -11.63 -0.23 28.20
N ARG A 17 -10.73 -0.96 28.86
CA ARG A 17 -10.99 -2.31 29.39
C ARG A 17 -11.00 -2.28 30.91
N HIS A 18 -11.97 -2.96 31.52
CA HIS A 18 -12.06 -3.16 32.97
C HIS A 18 -12.19 -4.65 33.29
N ASN A 19 -11.24 -5.20 34.05
CA ASN A 19 -11.25 -6.60 34.46
C ASN A 19 -11.68 -6.74 35.92
N PHE A 20 -12.66 -7.60 36.17
CA PHE A 20 -13.22 -7.89 37.49
C PHE A 20 -12.73 -9.25 37.97
N PHE A 21 -12.29 -9.31 39.23
CA PHE A 21 -11.72 -10.50 39.86
C PHE A 21 -12.45 -10.80 41.18
N SER A 22 -12.48 -12.08 41.57
CA SER A 22 -12.89 -12.49 42.92
C SER A 22 -11.80 -12.21 43.94
N GLU A 23 -12.13 -12.34 45.23
CA GLU A 23 -11.15 -12.17 46.33
C GLU A 23 -9.95 -13.11 46.23
N ASP A 24 -10.15 -14.32 45.70
CA ASP A 24 -9.08 -15.31 45.48
C ASP A 24 -8.21 -15.00 44.24
N GLY A 25 -8.49 -13.90 43.53
CA GLY A 25 -7.76 -13.48 42.33
C GLY A 25 -8.23 -14.13 41.04
N SER A 26 -9.28 -14.95 41.06
CA SER A 26 -9.84 -15.53 39.83
C SER A 26 -10.52 -14.47 38.97
N HIS A 27 -10.27 -14.49 37.66
CA HIS A 27 -10.95 -13.60 36.70
C HIS A 27 -12.41 -13.99 36.55
N LEU A 28 -13.31 -13.03 36.71
CA LEU A 28 -14.76 -13.23 36.67
C LEU A 28 -15.37 -12.66 35.39
N ALA A 29 -15.08 -11.39 35.10
CA ALA A 29 -15.63 -10.70 33.94
C ALA A 29 -14.67 -9.65 33.38
N THR A 30 -14.84 -9.35 32.11
CA THR A 30 -14.21 -8.21 31.45
C THR A 30 -15.31 -7.36 30.83
N ILE A 31 -15.28 -6.05 31.08
CA ILE A 31 -16.13 -5.08 30.41
C ILE A 31 -15.24 -4.22 29.54
N GLU A 32 -15.53 -4.22 28.24
CA GLU A 32 -14.84 -3.41 27.25
C GLU A 32 -15.78 -2.29 26.79
N PHE A 33 -15.29 -1.06 26.85
CA PHE A 33 -15.90 0.12 26.24
C PHE A 33 -15.07 0.44 25.01
N ASP A 34 -15.65 0.26 23.83
CA ASP A 34 -14.97 0.39 22.55
C ASP A 34 -15.67 1.46 21.70
N ASP A 35 -14.98 1.99 20.70
CA ASP A 35 -15.47 3.03 19.79
C ASP A 35 -16.13 4.21 20.55
N ILE A 36 -15.39 4.76 21.53
CA ILE A 36 -15.87 5.88 22.33
C ILE A 36 -15.88 7.16 21.47
N GLU A 37 -17.08 7.64 21.14
CA GLU A 37 -17.32 8.77 20.24
C GLU A 37 -18.08 9.91 20.95
N ASP A 38 -17.49 11.10 20.95
CA ASP A 38 -18.20 12.34 21.29
C ASP A 38 -18.93 12.87 20.04
N GLU A 39 -20.25 12.74 20.01
CA GLU A 39 -21.08 13.25 18.91
C GLU A 39 -21.45 14.74 19.09
N GLY A 40 -20.89 15.41 20.10
CA GLY A 40 -21.29 16.74 20.52
C GLY A 40 -22.65 16.73 21.22
N SER A 41 -23.11 17.90 21.67
CA SER A 41 -24.40 18.08 22.39
C SER A 41 -24.55 17.30 23.70
N GLY A 42 -23.45 16.93 24.36
CA GLY A 42 -23.48 16.21 25.64
C GLY A 42 -23.84 14.72 25.48
N LYS A 43 -23.47 14.11 24.35
CA LYS A 43 -23.63 12.68 24.10
C LYS A 43 -22.26 12.06 23.87
N LEU A 44 -21.93 11.08 24.71
CA LEU A 44 -20.72 10.28 24.58
C LEU A 44 -21.16 8.85 24.37
N PHE A 45 -21.13 8.39 23.13
CA PHE A 45 -21.50 7.02 22.81
C PHE A 45 -20.30 6.11 22.90
N CYS A 46 -20.52 4.87 23.30
CA CYS A 46 -19.56 3.79 23.13
C CYS A 46 -20.30 2.49 22.88
N GLU A 47 -19.62 1.52 22.29
CA GLU A 47 -20.05 0.14 22.29
C GLU A 47 -19.56 -0.53 23.57
N ILE A 48 -20.45 -1.20 24.30
CA ILE A 48 -20.09 -1.92 25.52
C ILE A 48 -20.19 -3.41 25.24
N ALA A 49 -19.10 -4.15 25.46
CA ALA A 49 -19.06 -5.60 25.40
C ALA A 49 -18.76 -6.18 26.78
N VAL A 50 -19.57 -7.16 27.21
CA VAL A 50 -19.39 -7.86 28.49
C VAL A 50 -19.00 -9.31 28.24
N TYR A 51 -17.85 -9.69 28.76
CA TYR A 51 -17.29 -11.03 28.73
C TYR A 51 -17.25 -11.61 30.13
N CYS A 52 -17.41 -12.93 30.23
CA CYS A 52 -17.34 -13.67 31.49
C CYS A 52 -16.57 -14.96 31.28
N ARG A 53 -16.02 -15.50 32.36
CA ARG A 53 -15.52 -16.88 32.36
C ARG A 53 -16.66 -17.84 32.67
N ILE A 54 -16.97 -18.80 31.80
CA ILE A 54 -17.97 -19.84 32.08
C ILE A 54 -17.24 -21.15 32.41
N GLY A 55 -17.18 -21.49 33.70
CA GLY A 55 -16.59 -22.76 34.17
C GLY A 55 -15.05 -22.82 34.11
N ILE A 56 -14.51 -24.03 33.99
CA ILE A 56 -13.05 -24.29 34.00
C ILE A 56 -12.38 -23.92 32.66
N THR A 57 -13.16 -23.74 31.59
CA THR A 57 -12.62 -23.41 30.27
C THR A 57 -11.98 -22.02 30.27
N SER A 58 -10.94 -21.86 29.44
CA SER A 58 -10.19 -20.60 29.27
C SER A 58 -10.88 -19.62 28.30
N GLU A 59 -12.07 -19.95 27.80
CA GLU A 59 -12.79 -19.13 26.84
C GLU A 59 -13.53 -17.97 27.53
N ARG A 60 -13.54 -16.80 26.88
CA ARG A 60 -14.26 -15.58 27.30
C ARG A 60 -15.53 -15.42 26.44
N PRO A 61 -16.63 -16.13 26.71
CA PRO A 61 -17.88 -15.93 25.98
C PRO A 61 -18.39 -14.50 26.13
N LEU A 62 -18.78 -13.92 25.00
CA LEU A 62 -19.49 -12.64 24.93
C LEU A 62 -20.94 -12.87 25.41
N ILE A 63 -21.36 -12.15 26.43
CA ILE A 63 -22.71 -12.27 27.01
C ILE A 63 -23.65 -11.22 26.44
N ALA A 64 -23.15 -10.01 26.21
CA ALA A 64 -23.97 -8.89 25.77
C ALA A 64 -23.13 -7.82 25.06
N PHE A 65 -23.82 -7.08 24.18
CA PHE A 65 -23.26 -6.03 23.36
C PHE A 65 -24.32 -4.96 23.05
N GLU A 66 -24.04 -3.68 23.29
CA GLU A 66 -24.92 -2.57 22.93
C GLU A 66 -24.16 -1.24 22.78
N ARG A 67 -24.67 -0.36 21.91
CA ARG A 67 -24.21 1.04 21.79
C ARG A 67 -24.97 1.91 22.78
N VAL A 68 -24.25 2.51 23.73
CA VAL A 68 -24.82 3.20 24.88
C VAL A 68 -24.27 4.62 24.99
N ASN A 69 -25.13 5.57 25.35
CA ASN A 69 -24.68 6.91 25.73
C ASN A 69 -24.20 6.91 27.20
N LEU A 70 -22.90 7.00 27.43
CA LEU A 70 -22.26 7.01 28.74
C LEU A 70 -22.68 8.21 29.61
N LEU A 71 -23.09 9.32 28.99
CA LEU A 71 -23.58 10.49 29.74
C LEU A 71 -25.01 10.31 30.23
N ASN A 72 -25.77 9.36 29.67
CA ASN A 72 -27.02 8.89 30.24
C ASN A 72 -26.74 7.73 31.22
N ARG A 73 -26.15 8.06 32.37
CA ARG A 73 -25.72 7.09 33.38
C ARG A 73 -26.83 6.14 33.82
N GLY A 74 -28.08 6.62 33.90
CA GLY A 74 -29.23 5.79 34.30
C GLY A 74 -29.56 4.70 33.29
N ALA A 75 -29.56 5.02 31.99
CA ALA A 75 -29.81 4.03 30.93
C ALA A 75 -28.65 3.05 30.78
N ALA A 76 -27.41 3.55 30.81
CA ALA A 76 -26.21 2.73 30.73
C ALA A 76 -26.13 1.71 31.88
N ARG A 77 -26.33 2.19 33.11
CA ARG A 77 -26.38 1.36 34.31
C ARG A 77 -27.53 0.37 34.27
N GLY A 78 -28.74 0.82 33.90
CA GLY A 78 -29.92 -0.05 33.80
C GLY A 78 -29.72 -1.21 32.83
N TRP A 79 -29.10 -0.96 31.68
CA TRP A 79 -28.77 -1.99 30.71
C TRP A 79 -27.71 -2.96 31.24
N LEU A 80 -26.59 -2.45 31.77
CA LEU A 80 -25.53 -3.27 32.36
C LEU A 80 -26.06 -4.16 33.50
N MET A 81 -26.94 -3.63 34.33
CA MET A 81 -27.60 -4.38 35.40
C MET A 81 -28.51 -5.49 34.88
N SER A 82 -29.19 -5.29 33.74
CA SER A 82 -30.01 -6.32 33.10
C SER A 82 -29.19 -7.53 32.63
N ILE A 83 -27.90 -7.32 32.35
CA ILE A 83 -26.95 -8.36 31.92
C ILE A 83 -26.38 -9.08 33.14
N VAL A 84 -25.95 -8.33 34.14
CA VAL A 84 -25.44 -8.88 35.40
C VAL A 84 -26.51 -9.69 36.15
N GLY A 85 -27.78 -9.31 36.06
CA GLY A 85 -28.88 -10.10 36.61
C GLY A 85 -28.96 -11.52 36.02
N LYS A 86 -28.43 -11.74 34.80
CA LYS A 86 -28.29 -13.06 34.16
C LYS A 86 -27.01 -13.81 34.59
N LEU A 87 -26.08 -13.12 35.26
CA LEU A 87 -24.80 -13.63 35.78
C LEU A 87 -24.85 -13.99 37.27
N ASN A 88 -26.04 -13.97 37.87
CA ASN A 88 -26.28 -14.07 39.32
C ASN A 88 -25.78 -15.37 39.99
N ASP A 89 -25.31 -16.36 39.24
CA ASP A 89 -24.66 -17.55 39.80
C ASP A 89 -23.16 -17.36 40.12
N MET A 90 -22.57 -16.18 39.84
CA MET A 90 -21.12 -15.93 40.00
C MET A 90 -20.67 -15.34 41.35
N GLY A 91 -21.57 -15.10 42.30
CA GLY A 91 -21.22 -14.80 43.69
C GLY A 91 -20.75 -13.38 44.02
N SER A 92 -21.22 -12.92 45.19
CA SER A 92 -20.73 -11.87 46.14
C SER A 92 -20.29 -10.46 45.70
N LEU A 93 -20.19 -10.14 44.40
CA LEU A 93 -19.79 -8.82 43.95
C LEU A 93 -20.91 -7.78 44.04
N ASN A 94 -20.58 -6.60 44.55
CA ASN A 94 -21.41 -5.42 44.40
C ASN A 94 -21.23 -4.86 42.97
N TRP A 95 -21.83 -5.56 42.01
CA TRP A 95 -21.78 -5.20 40.60
C TRP A 95 -22.27 -3.78 40.33
N GLU A 96 -23.18 -3.26 41.15
CA GLU A 96 -23.62 -1.87 41.06
C GLU A 96 -22.45 -0.90 41.13
N GLN A 97 -21.64 -1.03 42.18
CA GLN A 97 -20.50 -0.16 42.42
C GLN A 97 -19.39 -0.40 41.39
N GLY A 98 -19.18 -1.65 40.98
CA GLY A 98 -18.16 -2.00 39.99
C GLY A 98 -18.46 -1.43 38.60
N LEU A 99 -19.73 -1.46 38.19
CA LEU A 99 -20.19 -0.88 36.93
C LEU A 99 -20.15 0.64 36.96
N ASP A 100 -20.60 1.26 38.06
CA ASP A 100 -20.53 2.71 38.24
C ASP A 100 -19.08 3.21 38.20
N PHE A 101 -18.16 2.47 38.81
CA PHE A 101 -16.72 2.74 38.72
C PHE A 101 -16.22 2.63 37.28
N ALA A 102 -16.53 1.54 36.58
CA ALA A 102 -16.06 1.33 35.21
C ALA A 102 -16.56 2.43 34.25
N VAL A 103 -17.84 2.81 34.33
CA VAL A 103 -18.40 3.92 33.55
C VAL A 103 -17.75 5.25 33.92
N HIS A 104 -17.57 5.53 35.21
CA HIS A 104 -16.96 6.77 35.69
C HIS A 104 -15.52 6.92 35.17
N GLU A 105 -14.69 5.90 35.40
CA GLU A 105 -13.30 5.87 34.98
C GLU A 105 -13.19 5.95 33.46
N THR A 106 -14.08 5.32 32.71
CA THR A 106 -14.09 5.45 31.24
C THR A 106 -14.31 6.90 30.81
N ILE A 107 -15.28 7.59 31.41
CA ILE A 107 -15.55 9.01 31.09
C ILE A 107 -14.39 9.92 31.51
N VAL A 108 -13.82 9.69 32.70
CA VAL A 108 -12.70 10.50 33.21
C VAL A 108 -11.48 10.33 32.31
N ASN A 109 -11.09 9.09 32.03
CA ASN A 109 -9.90 8.80 31.23
C ASN A 109 -10.07 9.26 29.77
N TYR A 110 -11.26 9.15 29.17
CA TYR A 110 -11.53 9.65 27.81
C TYR A 110 -11.43 11.18 27.73
N ARG A 111 -11.81 11.88 28.80
CA ARG A 111 -11.70 13.35 28.86
C ARG A 111 -10.29 13.82 29.17
N SER A 112 -9.52 13.03 29.90
CA SER A 112 -8.12 13.32 30.22
C SER A 112 -7.12 12.79 29.19
N SER A 113 -7.53 11.92 28.27
CA SER A 113 -6.69 11.40 27.18
C SER A 113 -6.41 12.44 26.09
N SER A 114 -7.06 13.61 26.18
CA SER A 114 -6.63 14.81 25.47
C SER A 114 -5.19 15.10 25.87
N SER A 115 -4.23 14.94 24.94
CA SER A 115 -2.82 15.27 25.19
C SER A 115 -2.74 16.61 25.92
N ASP A 116 -1.95 16.70 27.00
CA ASP A 116 -1.81 17.88 27.89
C ASP A 116 -1.31 19.17 27.18
N GLY A 117 -1.33 19.20 25.84
CA GLY A 117 -0.87 20.29 24.98
C GLY A 117 0.64 20.50 25.02
N ARG A 118 1.35 19.73 25.85
CA ARG A 118 2.80 19.78 25.99
C ARG A 118 3.43 19.02 24.83
N TRP A 119 4.40 19.66 24.20
CA TRP A 119 5.29 19.02 23.26
C TRP A 119 6.00 17.85 23.98
N ALA A 120 6.14 16.71 23.31
CA ALA A 120 6.93 15.61 23.86
C ALA A 120 8.31 16.14 24.25
N THR A 121 8.81 15.73 25.42
CA THR A 121 10.19 16.04 25.83
C THR A 121 11.14 15.55 24.76
N TRP A 122 12.06 16.40 24.29
CA TRP A 122 13.15 16.01 23.40
C TRP A 122 13.86 14.79 23.99
N GLY A 123 13.66 13.63 23.41
CA GLY A 123 14.13 12.34 23.92
C GLY A 123 14.43 11.41 22.75
N ASP A 124 15.37 10.50 22.98
CA ASP A 124 16.06 9.67 22.00
C ASP A 124 15.20 9.22 20.80
N ASP A 125 15.66 9.57 19.59
CA ASP A 125 15.02 9.47 18.26
C ASP A 125 14.46 8.09 17.84
N ASN A 126 14.56 7.07 18.71
CA ASN A 126 14.23 5.68 18.39
C ASN A 126 12.72 5.41 18.28
N GLY A 127 11.86 6.23 18.90
CA GLY A 127 10.39 6.12 18.80
C GLY A 127 9.78 6.83 17.59
N ASP A 128 10.51 7.79 17.01
CA ASP A 128 10.03 8.71 15.96
C ASP A 128 10.49 8.31 14.54
N ALA A 129 11.02 7.09 14.38
CA ALA A 129 11.48 6.60 13.09
C ALA A 129 10.32 6.64 12.06
N PRO A 130 10.53 7.24 10.87
CA PRO A 130 9.44 7.51 9.93
C PRO A 130 8.92 6.26 9.21
N TYR A 131 9.65 5.14 9.26
CA TYR A 131 9.31 3.89 8.56
C TYR A 131 9.14 2.73 9.53
N LEU A 132 8.09 1.94 9.32
CA LEU A 132 8.00 0.58 9.86
C LEU A 132 8.96 -0.33 9.08
N LEU A 133 8.99 -0.21 7.75
CA LEU A 133 9.93 -0.92 6.89
C LEU A 133 10.42 0.05 5.82
N ARG A 134 11.68 0.46 5.89
CA ARG A 134 12.27 1.41 4.95
C ARG A 134 12.44 0.78 3.55
N PRO A 135 12.27 1.56 2.47
CA PRO A 135 11.53 2.81 2.35
C PRO A 135 10.01 2.61 2.12
N PHE A 136 9.52 1.38 2.24
CA PHE A 136 8.22 0.98 1.70
C PHE A 136 7.02 1.37 2.56
N ILE A 137 7.11 1.27 3.90
CA ILE A 137 5.98 1.37 4.82
C ILE A 137 6.27 2.42 5.89
N ALA A 138 5.41 3.44 5.98
CA ALA A 138 5.47 4.44 7.04
C ALA A 138 5.21 3.81 8.42
N ASN A 139 5.91 4.30 9.45
CA ASN A 139 5.73 3.81 10.83
C ASN A 139 4.34 4.15 11.37
N THR A 140 3.86 5.37 11.09
CA THR A 140 2.57 5.86 11.53
C THR A 140 1.71 6.29 10.34
N GLY A 141 0.39 6.13 10.49
CA GLY A 141 -0.59 6.47 9.46
C GLY A 141 -0.61 5.49 8.28
N VAL A 142 -1.10 6.00 7.14
CA VAL A 142 -1.42 5.18 5.97
C VAL A 142 -0.38 5.34 4.88
N THR A 143 0.17 4.22 4.42
CA THR A 143 0.93 4.09 3.17
C THR A 143 -0.01 3.65 2.05
N VAL A 144 0.05 4.26 0.87
CA VAL A 144 -0.76 3.87 -0.29
C VAL A 144 0.12 3.26 -1.38
N LEU A 145 -0.19 2.03 -1.81
CA LEU A 145 0.40 1.39 -2.98
C LEU A 145 -0.65 1.32 -4.10
N TYR A 146 -0.39 1.99 -5.22
CA TYR A 146 -1.36 2.04 -6.31
C TYR A 146 -0.73 1.85 -7.68
N GLY A 147 -1.57 1.50 -8.65
CA GLY A 147 -1.15 1.24 -10.02
C GLY A 147 -2.16 0.44 -10.81
N PRO A 148 -1.89 0.16 -12.10
CA PRO A 148 -2.84 -0.51 -12.98
C PRO A 148 -3.26 -1.89 -12.47
N PRO A 149 -4.44 -2.38 -12.87
CA PRO A 149 -4.83 -3.78 -12.65
C PRO A 149 -3.75 -4.74 -13.16
N GLY A 150 -3.53 -5.84 -12.45
CA GLY A 150 -2.52 -6.82 -12.83
C GLY A 150 -1.07 -6.38 -12.62
N SER A 151 -0.79 -5.29 -11.90
CA SER A 151 0.59 -4.88 -11.60
C SER A 151 1.28 -5.66 -10.46
N ASN A 152 0.62 -6.67 -9.88
CA ASN A 152 1.11 -7.47 -8.75
C ASN A 152 1.30 -6.70 -7.42
N LYS A 153 0.53 -5.63 -7.17
CA LYS A 153 0.53 -4.90 -5.89
C LYS A 153 0.29 -5.80 -4.69
N SER A 154 -0.73 -6.66 -4.75
CA SER A 154 -1.07 -7.61 -3.68
C SER A 154 0.07 -8.60 -3.40
N MET A 155 0.84 -8.98 -4.44
CA MET A 155 2.04 -9.81 -4.26
C MET A 155 3.16 -9.05 -3.55
N LEU A 156 3.43 -7.81 -3.95
CA LEU A 156 4.43 -6.98 -3.27
C LEU A 156 4.02 -6.72 -1.81
N ALA A 157 2.74 -6.41 -1.57
CA ALA A 157 2.20 -6.19 -0.23
C ALA A 157 2.39 -7.43 0.66
N LEU A 158 2.10 -8.64 0.16
CA LEU A 158 2.37 -9.90 0.87
C LEU A 158 3.87 -10.14 1.11
N ARG A 159 4.77 -9.80 0.18
CA ARG A 159 6.22 -9.94 0.40
C ARG A 159 6.73 -9.01 1.49
N LEU A 160 6.22 -7.78 1.52
CA LEU A 160 6.53 -6.81 2.58
C LEU A 160 5.94 -7.27 3.93
N ALA A 161 4.73 -7.84 3.92
CA ALA A 161 4.09 -8.42 5.10
C ALA A 161 4.96 -9.51 5.73
N LEU A 162 5.43 -10.46 4.91
CA LEU A 162 6.31 -11.53 5.38
C LEU A 162 7.61 -10.97 5.95
N GLY A 163 8.24 -10.02 5.26
CA GLY A 163 9.46 -9.37 5.75
C GLY A 163 9.30 -8.72 7.11
N ILE A 164 8.15 -8.07 7.37
CA ILE A 164 7.82 -7.47 8.67
C ILE A 164 7.54 -8.55 9.72
N ALA A 165 6.72 -9.55 9.38
CA ALA A 165 6.30 -10.55 10.33
C ALA A 165 7.43 -11.46 10.79
N THR A 166 8.34 -11.82 9.89
CA THR A 166 9.49 -12.69 10.20
C THR A 166 10.72 -11.92 10.69
N GLY A 167 10.72 -10.59 10.54
CA GLY A 167 11.92 -9.77 10.77
C GLY A 167 13.01 -9.94 9.70
N ASP A 168 12.75 -10.71 8.63
CA ASP A 168 13.69 -10.81 7.50
C ASP A 168 13.86 -9.44 6.81
N GLY A 169 12.78 -8.66 6.76
CA GLY A 169 12.73 -7.37 6.11
C GLY A 169 12.66 -7.49 4.59
N TYR A 170 13.23 -6.51 3.89
CA TYR A 170 13.29 -6.52 2.43
C TYR A 170 14.49 -5.70 1.92
N ASN A 171 15.26 -6.28 0.99
CA ASN A 171 16.42 -5.62 0.39
C ASN A 171 17.45 -5.08 1.41
N GLY A 172 17.78 -5.88 2.42
CA GLY A 172 18.73 -5.50 3.47
C GLY A 172 18.15 -4.59 4.56
N GLU A 173 16.98 -3.99 4.34
CA GLU A 173 16.29 -3.17 5.33
C GLU A 173 15.52 -4.05 6.31
N LYS A 174 15.72 -3.83 7.61
CA LYS A 174 15.00 -4.51 8.68
C LYS A 174 13.79 -3.69 9.13
N PRO A 175 12.70 -4.34 9.55
CA PRO A 175 11.56 -3.61 10.09
C PRO A 175 11.91 -3.01 11.46
N LEU A 176 11.32 -1.85 11.78
CA LEU A 176 11.46 -1.19 13.08
C LEU A 176 10.92 -2.07 14.22
N ARG A 177 9.83 -2.79 13.96
CA ARG A 177 9.25 -3.79 14.85
C ARG A 177 8.69 -4.95 14.02
N THR A 178 8.65 -6.12 14.63
CA THR A 178 8.08 -7.34 14.04
C THR A 178 6.80 -7.72 14.74
N GLY A 179 5.89 -8.39 14.04
CA GLY A 179 4.64 -8.90 14.61
C GLY A 179 3.72 -9.42 13.51
N PRO A 180 2.61 -10.08 13.87
CA PRO A 180 1.65 -10.57 12.89
C PRO A 180 1.16 -9.45 11.96
N VAL A 181 0.80 -9.80 10.73
CA VAL A 181 0.23 -8.88 9.75
C VAL A 181 -1.21 -9.27 9.49
N MET A 182 -2.13 -8.31 9.54
CA MET A 182 -3.52 -8.54 9.18
C MET A 182 -3.76 -8.15 7.72
N TYR A 183 -4.24 -9.07 6.90
CA TYR A 183 -4.62 -8.85 5.52
C TYR A 183 -6.14 -8.75 5.40
N VAL A 184 -6.65 -7.55 5.21
CA VAL A 184 -8.08 -7.26 5.06
C VAL A 184 -8.45 -7.26 3.58
N ASP A 185 -9.23 -8.26 3.18
CA ASP A 185 -9.50 -8.59 1.78
C ASP A 185 -10.94 -8.26 1.39
N PHE A 186 -11.07 -7.44 0.34
CA PHE A 186 -12.32 -7.06 -0.32
C PHE A 186 -12.43 -7.63 -1.74
N GLU A 187 -11.34 -8.13 -2.32
CA GLU A 187 -11.27 -8.49 -3.75
C GLU A 187 -11.29 -10.00 -4.00
N ASP A 188 -10.55 -10.76 -3.20
CA ASP A 188 -10.19 -12.16 -3.45
C ASP A 188 -10.74 -13.09 -2.34
N GLU A 189 -10.31 -14.36 -2.36
CA GLU A 189 -10.62 -15.36 -1.34
C GLU A 189 -9.35 -15.82 -0.61
N ALA A 190 -9.49 -16.24 0.65
CA ALA A 190 -8.39 -16.69 1.50
C ALA A 190 -7.48 -17.72 0.80
N ARG A 191 -8.08 -18.67 0.08
CA ARG A 191 -7.37 -19.74 -0.65
C ARG A 191 -6.39 -19.20 -1.70
N THR A 192 -6.72 -18.08 -2.35
CA THR A 192 -5.81 -17.43 -3.30
C THR A 192 -4.57 -16.89 -2.59
N HIS A 193 -4.75 -16.32 -1.40
CA HIS A 193 -3.65 -15.83 -0.58
C HIS A 193 -2.81 -16.95 0.01
N GLU A 194 -3.40 -18.09 0.37
CA GLU A 194 -2.67 -19.28 0.84
C GLU A 194 -1.65 -19.78 -0.20
N TYR A 195 -2.02 -19.89 -1.48
CA TYR A 195 -1.08 -20.30 -2.53
C TYR A 195 0.05 -19.28 -2.73
N ARG A 196 -0.27 -17.98 -2.67
CA ARG A 196 0.72 -16.89 -2.77
C ARG A 196 1.69 -16.94 -1.59
N LEU A 197 1.17 -17.09 -0.38
CA LEU A 197 1.93 -17.19 0.86
C LEU A 197 2.85 -18.43 0.85
N ALA A 198 2.32 -19.59 0.47
CA ALA A 198 3.11 -20.81 0.37
C ALA A 198 4.24 -20.70 -0.67
N ALA A 199 4.00 -20.04 -1.80
CA ALA A 199 5.01 -19.81 -2.82
C ALA A 199 6.12 -18.85 -2.36
N MET A 200 5.77 -17.83 -1.55
CA MET A 200 6.74 -16.90 -0.97
C MET A 200 7.51 -17.51 0.22
N ALA A 201 6.85 -18.28 1.08
CA ALA A 201 7.48 -18.95 2.21
C ALA A 201 8.64 -19.84 1.75
N ARG A 202 8.42 -20.62 0.68
CA ARG A 202 9.45 -21.47 0.08
C ARG A 202 10.63 -20.67 -0.46
N GLU A 203 10.41 -19.47 -0.99
CA GLU A 203 11.50 -18.61 -1.46
C GLU A 203 12.37 -18.11 -0.29
N LEU A 204 11.76 -17.90 0.87
CA LEU A 204 12.47 -17.58 2.12
C LEU A 204 13.05 -18.82 2.83
N ASN A 205 13.00 -20.00 2.22
CA ASN A 205 13.39 -21.28 2.82
C ASN A 205 12.62 -21.61 4.12
N MET A 206 11.34 -21.22 4.17
CA MET A 206 10.41 -21.53 5.27
C MET A 206 9.34 -22.51 4.80
N GLU A 207 8.78 -23.28 5.75
CA GLU A 207 7.60 -24.08 5.45
C GLU A 207 6.34 -23.20 5.50
N PRO A 208 5.32 -23.42 4.63
CA PRO A 208 4.10 -22.61 4.63
C PRO A 208 3.40 -22.52 6.00
N LYS A 209 3.44 -23.60 6.78
CA LYS A 209 2.89 -23.66 8.15
C LYS A 209 3.57 -22.69 9.11
N ASP A 210 4.84 -22.34 8.86
CA ASP A 210 5.63 -21.47 9.74
C ASP A 210 5.23 -20.00 9.57
N VAL A 211 4.53 -19.67 8.47
CA VAL A 211 4.07 -18.31 8.16
C VAL A 211 2.55 -18.15 8.18
N GLU A 212 1.80 -19.25 8.32
CA GLU A 212 0.33 -19.25 8.33
C GLU A 212 -0.22 -18.44 9.51
N GLU A 213 0.36 -18.59 10.70
CA GLU A 213 -0.04 -17.83 11.89
C GLU A 213 0.46 -16.37 11.88
N LEU A 214 1.44 -16.07 11.03
CA LEU A 214 2.02 -14.73 10.90
C LEU A 214 1.15 -13.78 10.07
N ILE A 215 0.35 -14.32 9.15
CA ILE A 215 -0.51 -13.53 8.25
C ILE A 215 -1.98 -13.85 8.54
N TRP A 216 -2.65 -12.98 9.28
CA TRP A 216 -4.06 -13.11 9.60
C TRP A 216 -4.93 -12.61 8.44
N HIS A 217 -5.57 -13.51 7.69
CA HIS A 217 -6.52 -13.14 6.63
C HIS A 217 -7.90 -12.81 7.20
N GLU A 218 -8.48 -11.72 6.72
CA GLU A 218 -9.75 -11.20 7.16
C GLU A 218 -10.58 -10.73 5.97
N ARG A 219 -11.58 -11.54 5.57
CA ARG A 219 -12.50 -11.16 4.49
C ARG A 219 -13.60 -10.25 5.00
N ILE A 220 -13.79 -9.10 4.34
CA ILE A 220 -14.89 -8.18 4.66
C ILE A 220 -16.00 -8.32 3.62
N THR A 221 -17.16 -8.81 4.06
CA THR A 221 -18.36 -8.98 3.22
C THR A 221 -19.53 -8.08 3.65
N ARG A 222 -19.34 -7.30 4.73
CA ARG A 222 -20.33 -6.42 5.36
C ARG A 222 -19.85 -4.97 5.36
N ASN A 223 -20.68 -4.04 5.87
CA ASN A 223 -20.32 -2.63 6.00
C ASN A 223 -19.02 -2.49 6.81
N LEU A 224 -18.14 -1.60 6.33
CA LEU A 224 -16.85 -1.30 6.93
C LEU A 224 -16.93 -0.77 8.38
N LYS A 225 -18.02 -0.10 8.74
CA LYS A 225 -18.27 0.37 10.11
C LYS A 225 -18.30 -0.78 11.11
N ASP A 226 -19.04 -1.85 10.80
CA ASP A 226 -19.11 -3.04 11.65
C ASP A 226 -17.76 -3.78 11.69
N ALA A 227 -16.99 -3.68 10.61
CA ALA A 227 -15.66 -4.27 10.53
C ALA A 227 -14.65 -3.54 11.43
N LYS A 228 -14.72 -2.22 11.57
CA LYS A 228 -13.76 -1.39 12.34
C LYS A 228 -13.44 -2.00 13.70
N ARG A 229 -14.45 -2.30 14.52
CA ARG A 229 -14.25 -2.86 15.86
C ARG A 229 -13.58 -4.23 15.82
N ARG A 230 -14.06 -5.11 14.94
CA ARG A 230 -13.49 -6.45 14.78
C ARG A 230 -12.01 -6.35 14.40
N LEU A 231 -11.68 -5.48 13.45
CA LEU A 231 -10.31 -5.22 13.01
C LEU A 231 -9.45 -4.69 14.15
N ARG A 232 -9.89 -3.67 14.88
CA ARG A 232 -9.19 -3.11 16.04
C ARG A 232 -8.91 -4.15 17.12
N ARG A 233 -9.92 -4.94 17.46
CA ARG A 233 -9.76 -6.04 18.42
C ARG A 233 -8.71 -7.03 17.96
N ILE A 234 -8.73 -7.43 16.68
CA ILE A 234 -7.71 -8.33 16.13
C ILE A 234 -6.33 -7.69 16.20
N VAL A 235 -6.20 -6.40 15.83
CA VAL A 235 -4.92 -5.70 15.88
C VAL A 235 -4.34 -5.69 17.29
N ARG A 236 -5.16 -5.34 18.28
CA ARG A 236 -4.76 -5.30 19.68
C ARG A 236 -4.44 -6.69 20.22
N ASP A 237 -5.39 -7.62 20.13
CA ASP A 237 -5.27 -8.94 20.76
C ASP A 237 -4.15 -9.80 20.14
N ARG A 238 -3.72 -9.49 18.91
CA ARG A 238 -2.62 -10.16 18.22
C ARG A 238 -1.36 -9.31 18.07
N GLU A 239 -1.35 -8.10 18.62
CA GLU A 239 -0.23 -7.16 18.50
C GLU A 239 0.24 -6.97 17.05
N VAL A 240 -0.73 -6.77 16.14
CA VAL A 240 -0.48 -6.70 14.69
C VAL A 240 0.45 -5.53 14.38
N ALA A 241 1.56 -5.81 13.68
CA ALA A 241 2.53 -4.79 13.30
C ALA A 241 2.08 -3.97 12.09
N LEU A 242 1.40 -4.61 11.12
CA LEU A 242 0.92 -4.00 9.88
C LEU A 242 -0.49 -4.49 9.54
N VAL A 243 -1.33 -3.59 9.07
CA VAL A 243 -2.62 -3.92 8.43
C VAL A 243 -2.53 -3.62 6.93
N ILE A 244 -2.86 -4.60 6.10
CA ILE A 244 -2.98 -4.44 4.65
C ILE A 244 -4.46 -4.37 4.29
N ILE A 245 -4.86 -3.38 3.50
CA ILE A 245 -6.22 -3.23 2.99
C ILE A 245 -6.19 -3.41 1.47
N ASP A 246 -6.79 -4.50 0.96
CA ASP A 246 -6.85 -4.81 -0.47
C ASP A 246 -8.30 -4.98 -0.95
N SER A 247 -8.92 -3.99 -1.61
CA SER A 247 -8.41 -2.65 -1.93
C SER A 247 -9.32 -1.56 -1.37
N ILE A 248 -8.75 -0.36 -1.22
CA ILE A 248 -9.50 0.80 -0.72
C ILE A 248 -10.57 1.27 -1.70
N GLY A 249 -10.46 0.91 -2.99
CA GLY A 249 -11.49 1.19 -3.99
C GLY A 249 -12.82 0.53 -3.63
N LEU A 250 -12.79 -0.76 -3.27
CA LEU A 250 -13.98 -1.49 -2.83
C LEU A 250 -14.40 -1.09 -1.41
N ALA A 251 -13.46 -0.83 -0.51
CA ALA A 251 -13.77 -0.37 0.85
C ALA A 251 -14.57 0.95 0.84
N ARG A 252 -14.23 1.89 -0.06
CA ARG A 252 -15.00 3.15 -0.23
C ARG A 252 -16.42 2.89 -0.73
N ALA A 253 -16.56 2.01 -1.73
CA ALA A 253 -17.86 1.72 -2.35
C ALA A 253 -18.86 1.05 -1.37
N ALA A 254 -18.36 0.41 -0.32
CA ALA A 254 -19.17 -0.26 0.70
C ALA A 254 -19.84 0.69 1.71
N ASP A 255 -19.36 1.93 1.88
CA ASP A 255 -19.87 2.85 2.91
C ASP A 255 -20.61 4.06 2.30
N VAL A 256 -19.95 4.90 1.47
CA VAL A 256 -20.53 6.11 0.87
C VAL A 256 -19.75 6.52 -0.40
N SER A 257 -20.37 7.18 -1.38
CA SER A 257 -19.65 7.73 -2.54
C SER A 257 -19.07 9.13 -2.28
N GLY A 258 -17.90 9.44 -2.82
CA GLY A 258 -17.29 10.79 -2.80
C GLY A 258 -16.09 10.98 -1.87
N SER A 259 -15.68 12.25 -1.68
CA SER A 259 -14.50 12.64 -0.92
C SER A 259 -14.63 12.40 0.59
N GLU A 260 -15.84 12.61 1.15
CA GLU A 260 -16.13 12.40 2.57
C GLU A 260 -15.91 10.94 2.99
N ALA A 261 -16.27 9.99 2.13
CA ALA A 261 -16.03 8.56 2.36
C ALA A 261 -14.54 8.25 2.48
N THR A 262 -13.70 8.88 1.65
CA THR A 262 -12.25 8.69 1.70
C THR A 262 -11.66 9.24 3.00
N ILE A 263 -12.11 10.40 3.46
CA ILE A 263 -11.64 11.00 4.72
C ILE A 263 -12.03 10.11 5.91
N LYS A 264 -13.30 9.67 5.98
CA LYS A 264 -13.78 8.77 7.05
C LYS A 264 -12.99 7.46 7.06
N LEU A 265 -12.76 6.89 5.88
CA LEU A 265 -12.00 5.67 5.69
C LEU A 265 -10.55 5.81 6.21
N PHE A 266 -9.84 6.86 5.81
CA PHE A 266 -8.47 7.08 6.25
C PHE A 266 -8.36 7.43 7.73
N LYS A 267 -9.36 8.13 8.29
CA LYS A 267 -9.46 8.35 9.75
C LYS A 267 -9.61 7.01 10.48
N MET A 268 -10.49 6.14 10.00
CA MET A 268 -10.66 4.80 10.56
C MET A 268 -9.35 3.99 10.49
N PHE A 269 -8.63 4.02 9.38
CA PHE A 269 -7.33 3.34 9.26
C PHE A 269 -6.32 3.86 10.28
N GLY A 270 -6.28 5.18 10.51
CA GLY A 270 -5.44 5.78 11.54
C GLY A 270 -5.77 5.33 12.96
N GLN A 271 -7.00 4.89 13.21
CA GLN A 271 -7.49 4.41 14.51
C GLN A 271 -7.31 2.90 14.71
N LEU A 272 -6.72 2.17 13.76
CA LEU A 272 -6.54 0.72 13.89
C LEU A 272 -5.46 0.35 14.92
N GLY A 273 -4.59 1.27 15.33
CA GLY A 273 -3.50 1.02 16.28
C GLY A 273 -2.25 0.37 15.68
N ALA A 274 -2.16 0.27 14.34
CA ALA A 274 -1.03 -0.30 13.62
C ALA A 274 -0.67 0.54 12.38
N SER A 275 0.50 0.29 11.79
CA SER A 275 0.85 0.85 10.49
C SER A 275 -0.10 0.27 9.43
N VAL A 276 -0.48 1.06 8.42
CA VAL A 276 -1.43 0.62 7.39
C VAL A 276 -0.83 0.72 6.00
N LEU A 277 -0.98 -0.35 5.20
CA LEU A 277 -0.74 -0.37 3.76
C LEU A 277 -2.07 -0.52 3.03
N ALA A 278 -2.48 0.52 2.32
CA ALA A 278 -3.70 0.57 1.53
C ALA A 278 -3.38 0.36 0.05
N ILE A 279 -4.02 -0.63 -0.58
CA ILE A 279 -3.88 -0.88 -2.03
C ILE A 279 -4.99 -0.16 -2.77
N ASP A 280 -4.64 0.53 -3.87
CA ASP A 280 -5.62 1.17 -4.76
C ASP A 280 -5.29 0.91 -6.24
N HIS A 281 -6.27 1.15 -7.09
CA HIS A 281 -6.05 1.28 -8.52
C HIS A 281 -5.82 2.74 -8.90
N MET A 282 -5.39 2.95 -10.14
CA MET A 282 -5.38 4.27 -10.77
C MET A 282 -6.49 4.36 -11.81
N THR A 283 -6.87 5.57 -12.23
CA THR A 283 -7.90 5.75 -13.25
C THR A 283 -7.46 5.13 -14.59
N LYS A 284 -8.41 4.63 -15.39
CA LYS A 284 -8.11 4.11 -16.75
C LYS A 284 -7.47 5.19 -17.63
N GLU A 285 -7.87 6.44 -17.44
CA GLU A 285 -7.35 7.58 -18.19
C GLU A 285 -5.89 7.86 -17.83
N ASP A 286 -5.56 7.98 -16.55
CA ASP A 286 -4.19 8.23 -16.12
C ASP A 286 -3.28 7.05 -16.47
N ASN A 287 -3.78 5.80 -16.33
CA ASN A 287 -3.04 4.63 -16.79
C ASN A 287 -2.67 4.75 -18.27
N LYS A 288 -3.63 5.13 -19.13
CA LYS A 288 -3.39 5.35 -20.56
C LYS A 288 -2.42 6.51 -20.80
N ARG A 289 -2.50 7.58 -20.02
CA ARG A 289 -1.60 8.74 -20.16
C ARG A 289 -0.17 8.40 -19.78
N VAL A 290 0.04 7.70 -18.66
CA VAL A 290 1.35 7.19 -18.24
C VAL A 290 1.90 6.22 -19.29
N TRP A 291 1.10 5.24 -19.71
CA TRP A 291 1.49 4.28 -20.74
C TRP A 291 1.90 4.93 -22.07
N THR A 292 1.19 5.98 -22.49
CA THR A 292 1.49 6.69 -23.75
C THR A 292 2.58 7.76 -23.62
N GLY A 293 3.19 7.91 -22.44
CA GLY A 293 4.18 8.96 -22.15
C GLY A 293 3.59 10.38 -22.15
N LYS A 294 2.26 10.52 -22.08
CA LYS A 294 1.55 11.81 -21.98
C LYS A 294 1.46 12.35 -20.55
N MET A 295 2.01 11.62 -19.59
CA MET A 295 2.05 11.94 -18.17
C MET A 295 3.28 11.27 -17.58
N ASP A 296 4.04 12.01 -16.76
CA ASP A 296 5.14 11.42 -16.00
C ASP A 296 4.56 10.48 -14.93
N ALA A 297 5.12 9.28 -14.80
CA ALA A 297 4.75 8.31 -13.77
C ALA A 297 4.79 8.89 -12.36
N ARG A 298 5.66 9.88 -12.10
CA ARG A 298 5.81 10.58 -10.82
C ARG A 298 4.62 11.49 -10.50
N GLU A 299 3.84 11.87 -11.50
CA GLU A 299 2.62 12.67 -11.34
C GLU A 299 1.37 11.79 -11.16
N ALA A 300 1.49 10.47 -11.31
CA ALA A 300 0.35 9.56 -11.24
C ALA A 300 -0.38 9.68 -9.91
N THR A 301 -1.71 9.52 -9.91
CA THR A 301 -2.51 9.59 -8.68
C THR A 301 -3.39 8.33 -8.51
N PRO A 302 -3.67 7.91 -7.26
CA PRO A 302 -4.63 6.83 -7.00
C PRO A 302 -6.06 7.28 -7.29
N ILE A 303 -6.97 6.31 -7.46
CA ILE A 303 -8.41 6.57 -7.55
C ILE A 303 -8.89 7.28 -6.26
N GLY A 304 -9.88 8.16 -6.39
CA GLY A 304 -10.40 8.92 -5.24
C GLY A 304 -9.71 10.26 -4.97
N SER A 305 -8.84 10.73 -5.89
CA SER A 305 -8.35 12.12 -6.00
C SER A 305 -7.30 12.57 -4.96
N GLN A 306 -7.06 13.90 -4.89
CA GLN A 306 -6.20 14.59 -3.93
C GLN A 306 -6.48 14.18 -2.48
N PHE A 307 -7.69 13.78 -2.09
CA PHE A 307 -8.01 13.37 -0.72
C PHE A 307 -7.26 12.11 -0.28
N THR A 308 -7.13 11.11 -1.15
CA THR A 308 -6.33 9.91 -0.89
C THR A 308 -4.86 10.27 -0.71
N GLN A 309 -4.34 11.10 -1.62
CA GLN A 309 -2.97 11.57 -1.52
C GLN A 309 -2.79 12.38 -0.24
N SER A 310 -3.59 13.40 0.04
CA SER A 310 -3.45 14.27 1.21
C SER A 310 -3.54 13.50 2.54
N SER A 311 -4.38 12.46 2.61
CA SER A 311 -4.56 11.63 3.81
C SER A 311 -3.44 10.60 4.02
N ALA A 312 -2.74 10.18 2.96
CA ALA A 312 -1.61 9.26 3.07
C ALA A 312 -0.36 9.95 3.66
N ARG A 313 0.45 9.22 4.43
CA ARG A 313 1.78 9.64 4.90
C ARG A 313 2.87 9.33 3.88
N LEU A 314 2.68 8.26 3.12
CA LEU A 314 3.59 7.76 2.10
C LEU A 314 2.76 7.21 0.93
N ALA A 315 3.19 7.42 -0.31
CA ALA A 315 2.54 6.80 -1.47
C ALA A 315 3.54 6.33 -2.54
N TRP A 316 3.23 5.18 -3.12
CA TRP A 316 4.01 4.49 -4.14
C TRP A 316 3.14 4.18 -5.36
N PHE A 317 3.55 4.68 -6.51
CA PHE A 317 3.01 4.28 -7.80
C PHE A 317 3.81 3.12 -8.37
N MET A 318 3.16 1.99 -8.65
CA MET A 318 3.76 0.81 -9.26
C MET A 318 3.41 0.74 -10.74
N ASN A 319 4.38 1.09 -11.59
CA ASN A 319 4.26 1.00 -13.04
C ASN A 319 4.74 -0.35 -13.56
N VAL A 320 4.02 -0.95 -14.52
CA VAL A 320 4.45 -2.20 -15.16
C VAL A 320 5.16 -1.87 -16.47
N MET A 321 6.35 -2.42 -16.65
CA MET A 321 7.15 -2.22 -17.85
C MET A 321 6.58 -3.02 -19.04
N PRO A 322 6.62 -2.48 -20.28
CA PRO A 322 6.08 -3.14 -21.47
C PRO A 322 6.68 -4.53 -21.75
N GLN A 323 7.91 -4.77 -21.30
CA GLN A 323 8.67 -5.99 -21.55
C GLN A 323 8.25 -7.16 -20.62
N SER A 324 7.19 -6.98 -19.82
CA SER A 324 6.69 -7.98 -18.87
C SER A 324 5.96 -9.14 -19.57
N THR A 325 6.17 -10.35 -19.06
CA THR A 325 5.51 -11.58 -19.49
C THR A 325 4.62 -12.14 -18.37
N SER A 326 3.98 -13.29 -18.61
CA SER A 326 3.20 -14.00 -17.60
C SER A 326 4.05 -14.57 -16.45
N SER A 327 5.32 -14.90 -16.71
CA SER A 327 6.25 -15.49 -15.74
C SER A 327 7.26 -14.50 -15.17
N THR A 328 7.43 -13.33 -15.78
CA THR A 328 8.36 -12.29 -15.29
C THR A 328 7.76 -10.92 -15.51
N LYS A 329 7.53 -10.16 -14.43
CA LYS A 329 7.10 -8.76 -14.51
C LYS A 329 8.22 -7.85 -14.08
N GLN A 330 8.54 -6.87 -14.92
CA GLN A 330 9.40 -5.76 -14.54
C GLN A 330 8.52 -4.59 -14.15
N VAL A 331 8.80 -4.01 -12.98
CA VAL A 331 7.98 -2.94 -12.42
C VAL A 331 8.88 -1.86 -11.83
N ASN A 332 8.41 -0.62 -11.89
CA ASN A 332 9.06 0.53 -11.27
C ASN A 332 8.13 1.11 -10.20
N LEU A 333 8.67 1.32 -9.00
CA LEU A 333 8.00 1.98 -7.90
C LEU A 333 8.46 3.44 -7.84
N TYR A 334 7.52 4.37 -7.96
CA TYR A 334 7.78 5.81 -7.85
C TYR A 334 7.21 6.33 -6.53
N ASN A 335 8.03 7.01 -5.74
CA ASN A 335 7.55 7.69 -4.55
C ASN A 335 6.83 8.98 -4.93
N THR A 336 5.50 8.96 -4.93
CA THR A 336 4.65 10.07 -5.35
C THR A 336 4.19 10.94 -4.18
N LYS A 337 4.31 10.44 -2.94
CA LYS A 337 4.09 11.24 -1.72
C LYS A 337 5.01 10.81 -0.58
N HIS A 338 5.54 11.78 0.15
CA HIS A 338 6.30 11.66 1.38
C HIS A 338 5.99 12.86 2.28
N ASN A 339 5.81 12.66 3.58
CA ASN A 339 5.58 13.76 4.52
C ASN A 339 6.78 14.01 5.45
N HIS A 340 7.32 12.94 6.05
CA HIS A 340 8.34 13.03 7.10
C HIS A 340 9.72 12.56 6.62
N THR A 341 9.88 12.34 5.32
CA THR A 341 11.08 11.74 4.73
C THR A 341 11.43 12.44 3.43
N PRO A 342 12.70 12.40 2.99
CA PRO A 342 13.05 12.81 1.64
C PRO A 342 12.30 11.99 0.60
N LYS A 343 12.03 12.60 -0.56
CA LYS A 343 11.53 11.87 -1.72
C LYS A 343 12.47 10.72 -2.03
N HIS A 344 11.95 9.50 -2.10
CA HIS A 344 12.76 8.36 -2.48
C HIS A 344 12.88 8.27 -4.00
N ASP A 345 14.04 7.83 -4.44
CA ASP A 345 14.31 7.58 -5.84
C ASP A 345 13.49 6.39 -6.37
N PRO A 346 13.22 6.33 -7.69
CA PRO A 346 12.49 5.20 -8.26
C PRO A 346 13.20 3.87 -7.98
N ILE A 347 12.42 2.84 -7.60
CA ILE A 347 12.94 1.50 -7.34
C ILE A 347 12.50 0.58 -8.48
N GLY A 348 13.47 0.06 -9.22
CA GLY A 348 13.25 -0.97 -10.23
C GLY A 348 13.20 -2.36 -9.60
N MET A 349 12.23 -3.17 -10.00
CA MET A 349 12.01 -4.49 -9.42
C MET A 349 11.62 -5.50 -10.50
N THR A 350 12.18 -6.70 -10.40
CA THR A 350 11.80 -7.86 -11.20
C THR A 350 11.06 -8.86 -10.32
N ILE A 351 9.84 -9.22 -10.73
CA ILE A 351 8.99 -10.21 -10.08
C ILE A 351 8.94 -11.45 -10.98
N ARG A 352 9.53 -12.56 -10.51
CA ARG A 352 9.51 -13.85 -11.23
C ARG A 352 8.45 -14.74 -10.61
N LEU A 353 7.63 -15.35 -11.46
CA LEU A 353 6.50 -16.20 -11.08
C LEU A 353 6.68 -17.57 -11.72
N ALA A 354 6.62 -18.62 -10.90
CA ALA A 354 6.67 -20.00 -11.33
C ALA A 354 5.31 -20.66 -11.11
N TRP A 355 4.79 -21.30 -12.16
CA TRP A 355 3.48 -21.93 -12.18
C TRP A 355 3.62 -23.42 -12.46
N ASN A 356 2.76 -24.25 -11.83
CA ASN A 356 2.68 -25.66 -12.19
C ASN A 356 1.74 -25.88 -13.39
N ARG A 357 1.57 -27.15 -13.80
CA ARG A 357 0.72 -27.53 -14.95
C ARG A 357 -0.78 -27.22 -14.78
N ASN A 358 -1.22 -26.90 -13.56
CA ASN A 358 -2.60 -26.55 -13.24
C ASN A 358 -2.77 -25.04 -12.99
N ASP A 359 -1.81 -24.23 -13.44
CA ASP A 359 -1.79 -22.77 -13.23
C ASP A 359 -1.82 -22.33 -11.75
N ILE A 360 -1.34 -23.20 -10.85
CA ILE A 360 -1.15 -22.86 -9.44
C ILE A 360 0.25 -22.27 -9.27
N LEU A 361 0.31 -21.13 -8.59
CA LEU A 361 1.56 -20.46 -8.26
C LEU A 361 2.38 -21.33 -7.29
N THR A 362 3.62 -21.62 -7.67
CA THR A 362 4.52 -22.50 -6.91
C THR A 362 5.77 -21.80 -6.39
N GLY A 363 6.18 -20.71 -7.04
CA GLY A 363 7.32 -19.90 -6.63
C GLY A 363 7.15 -18.45 -7.03
N VAL A 364 7.65 -17.56 -6.19
CA VAL A 364 7.68 -16.12 -6.40
C VAL A 364 9.03 -15.61 -5.96
N LYS A 365 9.72 -14.86 -6.81
CA LYS A 365 10.98 -14.21 -6.44
C LYS A 365 10.92 -12.74 -6.77
N PHE A 366 11.35 -11.91 -5.82
CA PHE A 366 11.49 -10.48 -5.99
C PHE A 366 12.97 -10.10 -6.00
N GLU A 367 13.40 -9.40 -7.04
CA GLU A 367 14.77 -8.91 -7.17
C GLU A 367 14.69 -7.39 -7.37
N ILE A 368 15.34 -6.60 -6.51
CA ILE A 368 15.57 -5.19 -6.81
C ILE A 368 16.67 -5.14 -7.87
N ASN A 369 16.42 -4.37 -8.93
CA ASN A 369 17.40 -4.19 -10.00
C ASN A 369 18.43 -3.15 -9.51
N GLU A 370 19.60 -3.60 -9.07
CA GLU A 370 20.70 -2.72 -8.70
C GLU A 370 21.23 -1.97 -9.92
N GLY A 371 21.19 -0.64 -9.85
CA GLY A 371 21.66 0.27 -10.88
C GLY A 371 20.59 0.60 -11.91
N SER A 372 19.98 1.78 -11.78
CA SER A 372 19.62 2.64 -12.91
C SER A 372 18.66 3.77 -12.55
N HIS A 373 19.13 4.83 -11.90
CA HIS A 373 18.43 6.11 -12.02
C HIS A 373 18.22 6.46 -13.50
N ASP A 374 19.28 6.35 -14.29
CA ASP A 374 19.27 6.75 -15.69
C ASP A 374 18.48 5.79 -16.60
N SER A 375 18.50 4.48 -16.36
CA SER A 375 17.70 3.52 -17.14
C SER A 375 16.21 3.53 -16.75
N ILE A 376 15.84 3.72 -15.48
CA ILE A 376 14.43 3.85 -15.06
C ILE A 376 13.85 5.19 -15.55
N VAL A 377 14.61 6.28 -15.49
CA VAL A 377 14.22 7.58 -16.06
C VAL A 377 14.16 7.51 -17.58
N ALA A 378 15.13 6.86 -18.24
CA ALA A 378 15.10 6.67 -19.69
C ALA A 378 13.94 5.77 -20.14
N ASP A 379 13.58 4.75 -19.37
CA ASP A 379 12.48 3.82 -19.65
C ASP A 379 11.10 4.44 -19.36
N ALA A 380 10.97 5.27 -18.32
CA ALA A 380 9.78 6.09 -18.09
C ALA A 380 9.55 7.11 -19.23
N MET A 381 10.64 7.52 -19.90
CA MET A 381 10.61 8.43 -21.05
C MET A 381 10.47 7.72 -22.41
N LYS A 382 10.54 6.38 -22.48
CA LYS A 382 10.59 5.63 -23.75
C LYS A 382 9.48 4.60 -23.87
N MET A 383 8.32 5.03 -24.37
CA MET A 383 7.70 4.47 -25.58
C MET A 383 6.57 5.37 -26.04
N THR A 384 6.91 6.38 -26.84
CA THR A 384 5.88 7.18 -27.51
C THR A 384 5.23 6.34 -28.61
N LYS A 385 3.96 6.60 -28.89
CA LYS A 385 3.17 5.96 -29.97
C LYS A 385 3.88 5.96 -31.34
N ALA A 386 4.87 6.85 -31.54
CA ALA A 386 5.77 6.88 -32.68
C ALA A 386 6.69 5.63 -32.77
N GLN A 387 7.18 5.11 -31.63
CA GLN A 387 8.04 3.92 -31.58
C GLN A 387 7.24 2.62 -31.83
N GLU A 388 5.99 2.53 -31.37
CA GLU A 388 5.09 1.41 -31.71
C GLU A 388 4.74 1.38 -33.20
N LEU A 389 4.48 2.55 -33.80
CA LEU A 389 4.23 2.69 -35.25
C LEU A 389 5.48 2.36 -36.09
N LEU A 390 6.66 2.80 -35.67
CA LEU A 390 7.94 2.43 -36.30
C LEU A 390 8.19 0.92 -36.24
N LEU A 391 7.95 0.28 -35.09
CA LEU A 391 8.07 -1.19 -34.94
C LEU A 391 7.05 -1.97 -35.78
N TRP A 392 5.82 -1.47 -35.89
CA TRP A 392 4.81 -2.06 -36.78
C TRP A 392 5.22 -1.95 -38.25
N HIS A 393 5.72 -0.79 -38.68
CA HIS A 393 6.19 -0.58 -40.06
C HIS A 393 7.43 -1.42 -40.39
N PHE A 394 8.39 -1.52 -39.46
CA PHE A 394 9.58 -2.38 -39.61
C PHE A 394 9.23 -3.87 -39.71
N LYS A 395 8.17 -4.33 -39.03
CA LYS A 395 7.69 -5.71 -39.12
C LYS A 395 7.01 -6.01 -40.46
N GLN A 396 6.22 -5.07 -40.98
CA GLN A 396 5.58 -5.19 -42.30
C GLN A 396 6.61 -5.20 -43.43
N GLN A 397 7.65 -4.36 -43.36
CA GLN A 397 8.66 -4.24 -44.43
C GLN A 397 9.75 -5.32 -44.42
N ARG A 398 9.84 -6.15 -43.37
CA ARG A 398 10.73 -7.32 -43.37
C ARG A 398 10.28 -8.42 -44.33
N GLU A 399 9.01 -8.41 -44.74
CA GLU A 399 8.47 -9.37 -45.72
C GLU A 399 8.79 -8.98 -47.18
N GLU A 400 9.22 -7.74 -47.46
CA GLU A 400 9.39 -7.23 -48.83
C GLU A 400 10.83 -6.75 -49.19
N GLY A 401 11.80 -6.90 -48.30
CA GLY A 401 13.21 -6.95 -48.70
C GLY A 401 13.87 -5.65 -49.18
N GLY A 402 13.43 -4.48 -48.70
CA GLY A 402 14.15 -3.21 -48.95
C GLY A 402 13.60 -2.03 -48.16
N VAL A 403 14.48 -1.18 -47.62
CA VAL A 403 14.09 0.10 -46.98
C VAL A 403 13.99 1.14 -48.10
N ILE A 404 12.78 1.62 -48.40
CA ILE A 404 12.57 2.73 -49.34
C ILE A 404 12.46 4.03 -48.52
N PRO A 405 13.35 5.03 -48.72
CA PRO A 405 13.22 6.33 -48.08
C PRO A 405 11.93 7.02 -48.56
N MET A 406 11.10 7.50 -47.62
CA MET A 406 9.93 8.33 -47.96
C MET A 406 10.34 9.79 -48.10
N THR A 407 9.79 10.48 -49.11
CA THR A 407 9.95 11.94 -49.22
C THR A 407 8.94 12.66 -48.31
N LEU A 408 9.21 13.92 -47.96
CA LEU A 408 8.26 14.80 -47.22
C LEU A 408 6.88 14.89 -47.90
N LYS A 409 6.84 14.73 -49.23
CA LYS A 409 5.61 14.74 -50.03
C LYS A 409 4.79 13.46 -49.83
N ASP A 410 5.46 12.31 -49.77
CA ASP A 410 4.82 11.00 -49.50
C ASP A 410 4.30 10.94 -48.05
N MET A 411 5.03 11.57 -47.11
CA MET A 411 4.61 11.68 -45.71
C MET A 411 3.35 12.54 -45.54
N GLY A 412 3.23 13.65 -46.27
CA GLY A 412 2.04 14.50 -46.22
C GLY A 412 0.77 13.80 -46.70
N GLN A 413 0.89 12.82 -47.59
CA GLN A 413 -0.25 12.04 -48.10
C GLN A 413 -0.67 10.88 -47.16
N SER A 414 0.21 10.48 -46.24
CA SER A 414 -0.04 9.41 -45.26
C SER A 414 -0.90 9.82 -44.04
N GLY A 415 -1.25 11.11 -43.94
CA GLY A 415 -2.04 11.65 -42.81
C GLY A 415 -1.24 11.93 -41.53
N ILE A 416 0.10 11.80 -41.58
CA ILE A 416 1.00 12.09 -40.46
C ILE A 416 1.27 13.60 -40.38
N ASN A 417 1.03 14.20 -39.20
CA ASN A 417 1.33 15.61 -38.96
C ASN A 417 2.85 15.81 -38.83
N SER A 418 3.45 16.51 -39.79
CA SER A 418 4.88 16.76 -39.87
C SER A 418 5.48 17.46 -38.64
N SER A 419 4.67 18.16 -37.84
CA SER A 419 5.10 18.79 -36.58
C SER A 419 5.38 17.81 -35.43
N THR A 420 5.09 16.52 -35.61
CA THR A 420 5.28 15.48 -34.57
C THR A 420 6.47 14.56 -34.81
N ILE A 421 7.22 14.76 -35.91
CA ILE A 421 8.32 13.88 -36.31
C ILE A 421 9.62 14.35 -35.64
N ARG A 422 10.33 13.42 -34.98
CA ARG A 422 11.60 13.69 -34.27
C ARG A 422 12.84 13.01 -34.87
N GLY A 423 12.79 12.51 -36.10
CA GLY A 423 13.97 12.01 -36.79
C GLY A 423 13.67 11.32 -38.12
N ILE A 424 14.66 11.33 -39.02
CA ILE A 424 14.67 10.54 -40.26
C ILE A 424 15.82 9.53 -40.16
N VAL A 425 15.51 8.26 -40.42
CA VAL A 425 16.50 7.19 -40.54
C VAL A 425 17.04 7.25 -41.96
N THR A 426 18.30 7.63 -42.13
CA THR A 426 18.88 7.81 -43.47
C THR A 426 19.51 6.53 -43.99
N GLU A 427 20.06 5.66 -43.13
CA GLU A 427 20.58 4.33 -43.51
C GLU A 427 20.54 3.32 -42.34
N LYS A 428 20.80 2.02 -42.62
CA LYS A 428 20.67 0.87 -41.70
C LYS A 428 21.35 1.00 -40.32
N THR A 429 22.24 1.98 -40.12
CA THR A 429 23.01 2.14 -38.88
C THR A 429 23.06 3.57 -38.33
N SER A 430 22.36 4.54 -38.94
CA SER A 430 22.40 5.94 -38.49
C SER A 430 21.03 6.61 -38.53
N ALA A 431 20.67 7.26 -37.42
CA ALA A 431 19.53 8.17 -37.32
C ALA A 431 20.04 9.58 -37.03
N ILE A 432 19.54 10.58 -37.76
CA ILE A 432 19.85 12.00 -37.51
C ILE A 432 18.63 12.61 -36.83
N TRP A 433 18.84 13.17 -35.64
CA TRP A 433 17.82 13.78 -34.80
C TRP A 433 17.71 15.28 -35.07
N TRP A 434 16.48 15.79 -35.09
CA TRP A 434 16.21 17.22 -35.24
C TRP A 434 15.39 17.70 -34.04
N GLU A 435 15.84 18.79 -33.41
CA GLU A 435 15.14 19.41 -32.29
C GLU A 435 14.58 20.79 -32.68
N PRO A 436 13.39 21.16 -32.19
CA PRO A 436 12.83 22.49 -32.42
C PRO A 436 13.65 23.54 -31.67
N VAL A 437 14.08 24.60 -32.36
CA VAL A 437 14.79 25.71 -31.73
C VAL A 437 13.77 26.56 -30.95
N PRO A 438 13.91 26.72 -29.62
CA PRO A 438 12.93 27.47 -28.83
C PRO A 438 12.73 28.89 -29.38
N GLY A 439 11.47 29.26 -29.63
CA GLY A 439 11.10 30.58 -30.18
C GLY A 439 11.23 30.71 -31.70
N SER A 440 11.54 29.63 -32.43
CA SER A 440 11.68 29.61 -33.89
C SER A 440 10.76 28.57 -34.54
N LYS A 441 10.45 28.76 -35.83
CA LYS A 441 9.81 27.73 -36.67
C LYS A 441 10.82 26.75 -37.30
N GLN A 442 12.11 26.92 -37.00
CA GLN A 442 13.21 26.14 -37.55
C GLN A 442 13.66 25.02 -36.59
N HIS A 443 14.27 23.98 -37.15
CA HIS A 443 14.82 22.84 -36.41
C HIS A 443 16.34 22.77 -36.65
N ALA A 444 17.11 22.35 -35.64
CA ALA A 444 18.58 22.24 -35.71
C ALA A 444 19.05 20.80 -35.43
N ILE A 445 20.24 20.46 -35.95
CA ILE A 445 20.94 19.19 -35.72
C ILE A 445 21.71 19.30 -34.39
N SER A 446 21.44 18.44 -33.42
CA SER A 446 22.14 18.44 -32.11
C SER A 446 23.50 17.73 -32.16
N THR A 447 24.48 18.27 -31.42
CA THR A 447 25.89 17.84 -31.33
C THR A 447 26.13 16.60 -30.46
N ASP A 448 25.16 16.14 -29.67
CA ASP A 448 25.37 15.03 -28.70
C ASP A 448 25.47 13.64 -29.36
N GLY A 449 25.11 13.53 -30.65
CA GLY A 449 25.30 12.30 -31.44
C GLY A 449 26.74 12.05 -31.90
N LEU A 450 27.61 13.07 -31.90
CA LEU A 450 28.98 12.98 -32.40
C LEU A 450 29.94 12.31 -31.39
N GLU A 451 29.70 12.45 -30.08
CA GLU A 451 30.55 11.87 -29.04
C GLU A 451 30.40 10.34 -28.97
N ALA A 452 29.17 9.83 -29.12
CA ALA A 452 28.90 8.40 -29.19
C ALA A 452 29.51 7.74 -30.44
N ALA A 453 29.54 8.45 -31.56
CA ALA A 453 30.13 7.98 -32.81
C ALA A 453 31.68 7.92 -32.76
N SER A 454 32.31 8.88 -32.08
CA SER A 454 33.77 8.90 -31.89
C SER A 454 34.27 7.77 -30.98
N PHE A 455 33.52 7.42 -29.95
CA PHE A 455 33.83 6.30 -29.05
C PHE A 455 33.81 4.96 -29.80
N VAL A 456 32.82 4.73 -30.67
CA VAL A 456 32.70 3.49 -31.45
C VAL A 456 33.75 3.40 -32.56
N ASN A 457 34.08 4.50 -33.23
CA ASN A 457 35.16 4.53 -34.23
C ASN A 457 36.55 4.26 -33.61
N SER A 458 36.77 4.67 -32.36
CA SER A 458 38.01 4.38 -31.63
C SER A 458 38.19 2.89 -31.27
N MET A 459 37.08 2.14 -31.14
CA MET A 459 37.10 0.72 -30.80
C MET A 459 37.21 -0.21 -32.01
N PHE A 460 36.80 0.22 -33.20
CA PHE A 460 36.65 -0.69 -34.36
C PHE A 460 37.30 -0.21 -35.66
N GLY A 461 37.97 0.94 -35.68
CA GLY A 461 38.58 1.54 -36.89
C GLY A 461 39.94 0.96 -37.28
N GLY A 462 40.00 -0.31 -37.72
CA GLY A 462 41.21 -0.91 -38.29
C GLY A 462 40.92 -1.73 -39.53
N THR A 463 41.45 -1.30 -40.69
CA THR A 463 41.41 -1.89 -42.05
C THR A 463 40.10 -1.67 -42.84
N LYS A 464 40.06 -1.26 -44.12
CA LYS A 464 41.06 -1.18 -45.20
C LYS A 464 40.57 -0.23 -46.32
N ARG A 465 41.54 0.52 -46.90
CA ARG A 465 41.74 0.90 -48.32
C ARG A 465 40.58 1.48 -49.15
N GLY A 466 40.71 2.77 -49.47
CA GLY A 466 40.18 3.36 -50.69
C GLY A 466 41.08 3.10 -51.89
N THR A 467 40.46 2.89 -53.05
CA THR A 467 41.04 2.98 -54.39
C THR A 467 40.11 3.80 -55.28
N ASN A 468 40.73 4.72 -56.04
CA ASN A 468 40.28 5.39 -57.28
C ASN A 468 39.12 6.39 -57.11
N GLY A 469 39.10 7.57 -57.73
CA GLY A 469 39.93 8.32 -58.69
C GLY A 469 39.15 9.63 -58.92
N GLY A 470 39.73 10.83 -59.05
CA GLY A 470 40.41 11.33 -60.24
C GLY A 470 39.72 12.62 -60.73
N GLY A 471 40.50 13.71 -60.84
CA GLY A 471 40.22 14.97 -61.57
C GLY A 471 39.27 15.95 -60.86
N GLN A 472 39.40 17.28 -60.93
CA GLN A 472 40.31 18.27 -61.56
C GLN A 472 39.85 19.61 -60.93
N ASP A 473 40.67 20.56 -60.47
CA ASP A 473 41.32 21.64 -61.24
C ASP A 473 42.05 22.57 -60.26
N GLY A 474 43.17 23.18 -60.70
CA GLY A 474 43.81 24.35 -60.07
C GLY A 474 45.19 24.09 -59.49
#